data_AF-A0A377PRD5-F1
#
_entry.id   AF-A0A377PRD5-F1
#
_cell.length_a   1.000
_cell.length_b   1.000
_cell.length_c   1.000
_cell.angle_alpha   90.00
_cell.angle_beta   90.00
_cell.angle_gamma   90.00
#
_symmetry.space_group_name_H-M   'P 1'
#
loop_
_entity.id
_entity.type
_entity.pdbx_description
1 polymer ?
#
loop_
_entity_poly.entity_id
_entity_poly.type
_entity_poly.pdbx_seq_one_letter_code
_entity_poly.pdbx_strand_id
1 'polypeptide(L)'
;MVTHIIFSLVFAIGYCIVAERFPKVKMWQGLMAGIISTIAVHGISFPLLGLTPPLSQLPVDEYISEILGHLFWFWSIELIRRDLRNRITHEPDAEVPITAMSR
;
A
#
# COMPACT_ATOMS: atom_id res chain seq x y z
N MET A 1 -5.36 -7.02 17.33
CA MET A 1 -5.32 -5.54 17.29
C MET A 1 -3.90 -4.99 17.21
N VAL A 2 -3.04 -5.22 18.20
CA VAL A 2 -1.64 -4.71 18.18
C VAL A 2 -0.83 -5.20 16.98
N THR A 3 -0.96 -6.48 16.62
CA THR A 3 -0.30 -7.08 15.45
C THR A 3 -0.65 -6.37 14.15
N HIS A 4 -1.93 -6.07 13.92
CA HIS A 4 -2.37 -5.37 12.70
C HIS A 4 -1.81 -3.95 12.66
N ILE A 5 -1.80 -3.23 13.78
CA ILE A 5 -1.28 -1.85 13.83
C ILE A 5 0.22 -1.82 13.50
N ILE A 6 1.02 -2.68 14.13
CA ILE A 6 2.47 -2.72 13.91
C ILE A 6 2.77 -3.14 12.48
N PHE A 7 2.08 -4.16 11.97
CA PHE A 7 2.27 -4.64 10.61
C PHE A 7 1.89 -3.57 9.58
N SER A 8 0.76 -2.90 9.77
CA SER A 8 0.33 -1.78 8.93
C SER A 8 1.35 -0.64 8.92
N LEU A 9 1.96 -0.31 10.06
CA LEU A 9 2.98 0.74 10.13
C LEU A 9 4.25 0.35 9.34
N VAL A 10 4.70 -0.90 9.47
CA VAL A 10 5.86 -1.41 8.72
C VAL A 10 5.61 -1.33 7.22
N PHE A 11 4.44 -1.76 6.74
CA PHE A 11 4.09 -1.68 5.33
C PHE A 11 3.92 -0.24 4.84
N ALA A 12 3.33 0.65 5.64
CA ALA A 12 3.18 2.06 5.27
C ALA A 12 4.53 2.76 5.13
N ILE A 13 5.42 2.62 6.12
CA ILE A 13 6.78 3.22 6.08
C ILE A 13 7.58 2.61 4.94
N GLY A 14 7.57 1.29 4.79
CA GLY A 14 8.26 0.60 3.71
C GLY A 14 7.77 1.04 2.33
N TYR A 15 6.45 1.13 2.14
CA TYR A 15 5.85 1.64 0.92
C TYR A 15 6.31 3.06 0.62
N CYS A 16 6.30 3.98 1.58
CA CYS A 16 6.75 5.36 1.37
C CYS A 16 8.21 5.43 0.92
N ILE A 17 9.12 4.65 1.52
CA ILE A 17 10.54 4.61 1.13
C ILE A 17 10.70 4.06 -0.29
N VAL A 18 10.03 2.95 -0.61
CA VAL A 18 10.12 2.32 -1.93
C VAL A 18 9.50 3.22 -3.00
N ALA A 19 8.40 3.92 -2.70
CA ALA A 19 7.70 4.82 -3.61
C ALA A 19 8.54 6.01 -4.06
N GLU A 20 9.45 6.51 -3.22
CA GLU A 20 10.40 7.56 -3.62
C GLU A 20 11.44 7.05 -4.64
N ARG A 21 11.83 5.78 -4.55
CA ARG A 21 12.88 5.21 -5.42
C ARG A 21 12.35 4.53 -6.68
N PHE A 22 11.16 3.96 -6.61
CA PHE A 22 10.54 3.14 -7.66
C PHE A 22 9.10 3.62 -7.93
N PRO A 23 8.89 4.68 -8.74
CA PRO A 23 7.57 5.28 -8.96
C PRO A 23 6.49 4.31 -9.45
N LYS A 24 6.89 3.20 -10.10
CA LYS A 24 5.96 2.15 -10.56
C LYS A 24 5.11 1.56 -9.44
N VAL A 25 5.57 1.55 -8.19
CA VAL A 25 4.78 1.02 -7.07
C VAL A 25 3.57 1.89 -6.74
N LYS A 26 3.59 3.16 -7.16
CA LYS A 26 2.49 4.12 -7.00
C LYS A 26 1.37 3.93 -8.03
N MET A 27 1.47 2.94 -8.91
CA MET A 27 0.49 2.67 -9.96
C MET A 27 -0.92 2.55 -9.38
N TRP A 28 -1.87 3.19 -10.07
CA TRP A 28 -3.27 3.30 -9.63
C TRP A 28 -3.40 3.85 -8.21
N GLN A 29 -2.57 4.85 -7.88
CA GLN A 29 -2.53 5.48 -6.57
C GLN A 29 -2.30 4.45 -5.44
N GLY A 30 -1.34 3.55 -5.62
CA GLY A 30 -0.99 2.54 -4.61
C GLY A 30 -1.89 1.31 -4.59
N LEU A 31 -2.99 1.26 -5.35
CA LEU A 31 -3.88 0.07 -5.39
C LEU A 31 -3.14 -1.19 -5.82
N MET A 32 -2.18 -1.10 -6.76
CA MET A 32 -1.38 -2.26 -7.16
C MET A 32 -0.56 -2.81 -6.00
N ALA A 33 0.03 -1.94 -5.16
CA ALA A 33 0.75 -2.36 -3.98
C ALA A 33 -0.17 -3.04 -2.96
N GLY A 34 -1.41 -2.57 -2.82
CA GLY A 34 -2.46 -3.24 -2.05
C GLY A 34 -2.71 -4.67 -2.53
N ILE A 35 -2.95 -4.87 -3.83
CA ILE A 35 -3.18 -6.21 -4.42
C ILE A 35 -1.99 -7.14 -4.12
N ILE A 36 -0.77 -6.67 -4.42
CA ILE A 36 0.45 -7.46 -4.22
C ILE A 36 0.62 -7.82 -2.75
N SER A 37 0.39 -6.87 -1.84
CA SER A 37 0.47 -7.09 -0.40
C SER A 37 -0.55 -8.11 0.07
N THR A 38 -1.82 -8.01 -0.36
CA THR A 38 -2.86 -8.98 0.00
C THR A 38 -2.48 -10.40 -0.44
N ILE A 39 -2.00 -10.57 -1.68
CA ILE A 39 -1.60 -11.89 -2.18
C ILE A 39 -0.36 -12.40 -1.43
N ALA A 40 0.69 -11.59 -1.31
CA ALA A 40 1.95 -12.01 -0.71
C ALA A 40 1.82 -12.33 0.79
N VAL A 41 1.05 -11.52 1.51
CA VAL A 41 0.90 -11.67 2.97
C VAL A 41 -0.25 -12.61 3.29
N HIS A 42 -1.47 -12.26 2.91
CA HIS A 42 -2.68 -12.99 3.32
C HIS A 42 -2.97 -14.20 2.43
N GLY A 43 -2.55 -14.17 1.17
CA GLY A 43 -2.67 -15.31 0.26
C GLY A 43 -1.59 -16.37 0.44
N ILE A 44 -0.38 -15.99 0.85
CA ILE A 44 0.80 -16.87 0.87
C ILE A 44 1.44 -16.95 2.26
N SER A 45 1.98 -15.83 2.78
CA SER A 45 2.84 -15.87 3.97
C SER A 45 2.11 -16.33 5.23
N PHE A 46 0.94 -15.76 5.52
CA PHE A 46 0.18 -16.10 6.73
C PHE A 46 -0.36 -17.53 6.70
N PRO A 47 -0.90 -18.05 5.58
CA PRO A 47 -1.24 -19.46 5.46
C PRO A 47 -0.04 -20.40 5.63
N LEU A 48 1.11 -20.09 5.03
CA LEU A 48 2.32 -20.92 5.15
C LEU A 48 2.89 -20.92 6.57
N LEU A 49 2.75 -19.82 7.30
CA LEU A 49 3.16 -19.70 8.70
C LEU A 49 2.12 -20.24 9.70
N GLY A 50 0.96 -20.72 9.21
CA GLY A 50 -0.13 -21.21 10.05
C GLY A 50 -0.82 -20.14 10.91
N LEU A 51 -0.72 -18.86 10.50
CA LEU A 51 -1.28 -17.72 11.24
C LEU A 51 -2.76 -17.48 10.91
N THR A 52 -3.17 -17.78 9.68
CA THR A 52 -4.55 -17.66 9.21
C THR A 52 -4.87 -18.78 8.23
N PRO A 53 -6.15 -19.18 8.07
CA PRO A 53 -6.57 -19.99 6.93
C PRO A 53 -6.24 -19.30 5.59
N PRO A 54 -6.07 -20.05 4.49
CA PRO A 54 -6.03 -19.49 3.14
C PRO A 54 -7.26 -18.63 2.85
N LEU A 55 -7.08 -17.54 2.09
CA LEU A 55 -8.16 -16.62 1.71
C LEU A 55 -9.40 -17.34 1.15
N SER A 56 -9.21 -18.39 0.35
CA SER A 56 -10.32 -19.17 -0.25
C SER A 56 -11.16 -19.95 0.75
N GLN A 57 -10.76 -20.03 2.01
CA GLN A 57 -11.47 -20.73 3.10
C GLN A 57 -12.15 -19.77 4.08
N LEU A 58 -11.98 -18.45 3.89
CA LEU A 58 -12.64 -17.45 4.72
C LEU A 58 -14.12 -17.29 4.32
N PRO A 59 -14.98 -16.87 5.26
CA PRO A 59 -16.29 -16.34 4.93
C PRO A 59 -16.21 -15.24 3.85
N VAL A 60 -17.22 -15.15 2.99
CA VAL A 60 -17.18 -14.27 1.81
C VAL A 60 -17.04 -12.79 2.21
N ASP A 61 -17.67 -12.38 3.29
CA ASP A 61 -17.57 -11.04 3.86
C ASP A 61 -16.16 -10.74 4.40
N GLU A 62 -15.51 -11.69 5.07
CA GLU A 62 -14.12 -11.58 5.51
C GLU A 62 -13.16 -11.53 4.30
N TYR A 63 -13.35 -12.39 3.29
CA TYR A 63 -12.57 -12.37 2.06
C TYR A 63 -12.64 -11.02 1.33
N ILE A 64 -13.86 -10.49 1.18
CA ILE A 64 -14.07 -9.20 0.51
C ILE A 64 -13.48 -8.06 1.34
N SER A 65 -13.73 -8.03 2.64
CA SER A 65 -13.20 -6.98 3.51
C SER A 65 -11.68 -7.00 3.62
N GLU A 66 -11.05 -8.17 3.55
CA GLU A 66 -9.60 -8.32 3.52
C GLU A 66 -9.00 -7.69 2.25
N ILE A 67 -9.57 -7.99 1.09
CA ILE A 67 -9.11 -7.43 -0.19
C ILE A 67 -9.35 -5.93 -0.23
N LEU A 68 -10.60 -5.50 -0.01
CA LEU A 68 -10.96 -4.08 -0.09
C LEU A 68 -10.24 -3.25 0.97
N GLY A 69 -10.10 -3.77 2.19
CA GLY A 69 -9.39 -3.13 3.28
C GLY A 69 -7.95 -2.80 2.90
N HIS A 70 -7.23 -3.76 2.30
CA HIS A 70 -5.86 -3.55 1.83
C HIS A 70 -5.77 -2.58 0.65
N LEU A 71 -6.69 -2.65 -0.31
CA LEU A 71 -6.75 -1.70 -1.41
C LEU A 71 -6.95 -0.28 -0.91
N PHE A 72 -7.96 -0.05 -0.08
CA PHE A 72 -8.23 1.27 0.51
C PHE A 72 -7.09 1.74 1.41
N TRP A 73 -6.44 0.83 2.13
CA TRP A 73 -5.31 1.17 2.99
C TRP A 73 -4.12 1.69 2.19
N PHE A 74 -3.66 0.95 1.17
CA PHE A 74 -2.55 1.40 0.34
C PHE A 74 -2.88 2.63 -0.49
N TRP A 75 -4.13 2.76 -0.95
CA TRP A 75 -4.60 3.98 -1.59
C TRP A 75 -4.53 5.19 -0.65
N SER A 76 -4.97 5.02 0.59
CA SER A 76 -4.90 6.06 1.61
C SER A 76 -3.46 6.44 1.96
N ILE A 77 -2.56 5.46 2.09
CA ILE A 77 -1.12 5.70 2.28
C ILE A 77 -0.57 6.54 1.13
N GLU A 78 -0.84 6.17 -0.12
CA GLU A 78 -0.31 6.88 -1.28
C GLU A 78 -0.85 8.31 -1.38
N LEU A 79 -2.13 8.52 -1.12
CA LEU A 79 -2.74 9.85 -1.07
C LEU A 79 -2.04 10.73 -0.02
N ILE A 80 -1.87 10.23 1.20
CA ILE A 80 -1.26 10.97 2.30
C ILE A 80 0.24 11.21 2.03
N ARG A 81 0.96 10.18 1.57
CA ARG A 81 2.38 10.27 1.19
C ARG A 81 2.58 11.39 0.17
N ARG A 82 1.78 11.39 -0.91
CA ARG A 82 1.87 12.37 -1.98
C ARG A 82 1.58 13.78 -1.49
N ASP A 83 0.50 13.97 -0.72
CA ASP A 83 0.14 15.29 -0.17
C ASP A 83 1.22 15.82 0.77
N LEU A 84 1.67 15.02 1.74
CA LEU A 84 2.70 15.42 2.69
C LEU A 84 4.05 15.69 1.99
N ARG A 85 4.47 14.81 1.08
CA ARG A 85 5.72 15.00 0.31
C ARG A 85 5.68 16.32 -0.45
N ASN A 86 4.62 16.58 -1.21
CA ASN A 86 4.52 17.79 -2.03
C ASN A 86 4.52 19.07 -1.16
N ARG A 87 3.85 19.04 0.00
CA ARG A 87 3.85 20.16 0.95
C ARG A 87 5.20 20.40 1.62
N ILE A 88 5.91 19.34 1.98
CA ILE A 88 7.20 19.44 2.67
C ILE A 88 8.30 19.87 1.70
N THR A 89 8.35 19.22 0.53
CA THR A 89 9.43 19.44 -0.46
C THR A 89 9.17 20.63 -1.38
N HIS A 90 7.91 21.03 -1.55
CA HIS A 90 7.48 21.98 -2.59
C HIS A 90 7.82 21.50 -4.01
N GLU A 91 8.10 20.21 -4.18
CA GLU A 91 8.44 19.57 -5.44
C GLU A 91 7.29 18.64 -5.88
N PRO A 92 7.09 18.44 -7.19
CA PRO A 92 6.17 17.41 -7.66
C PRO A 92 6.75 16.02 -7.39
N ASP A 93 5.94 14.98 -7.54
CA ASP A 93 6.43 13.59 -7.42
C ASP A 93 7.64 13.33 -8.32
N ALA A 94 8.54 12.43 -7.91
CA ALA A 94 9.83 12.17 -8.55
C ALA A 94 9.74 11.86 -10.07
N GLU A 95 8.63 11.31 -10.55
CA GLU A 95 8.37 11.00 -11.96
C GLU A 95 7.89 12.19 -12.79
N VAL A 96 7.54 13.31 -12.17
CA VAL A 96 7.07 14.53 -12.84
C VAL A 96 8.25 15.50 -12.99
N PRO A 97 8.64 15.89 -14.22
CA PRO A 97 9.70 16.86 -14.43
C PRO A 97 9.37 18.23 -13.82
N ILE A 98 10.32 18.86 -13.13
CA ILE A 98 10.15 20.19 -12.50
C ILE A 98 9.75 21.26 -13.54
N THR A 99 10.25 21.13 -14.77
CA THR A 99 9.91 22.03 -15.89
C THR A 99 8.45 21.96 -16.36
N ALA A 100 7.67 20.96 -15.90
CA ALA A 100 6.26 20.84 -16.27
C ALA A 100 5.34 21.79 -15.48
N MET A 101 5.80 22.40 -14.38
CA MET A 101 4.98 23.28 -13.53
C MET A 101 5.16 24.78 -13.81
N SER A 102 6.00 25.17 -14.77
CA SER A 102 6.24 26.59 -15.13
C SER A 102 5.46 27.06 -16.38
N ARG A 103 4.38 26.37 -16.75
CA ARG A 103 3.51 26.73 -17.89
C ARG A 103 2.08 26.94 -17.43
#